data_AF-A0A562R5N5-F1
#
_entry.id   AF-A0A562R5N5-F1
#
_cell.length_a   1.000
_cell.length_b   1.000
_cell.length_c   1.000
_cell.angle_alpha   90.00
_cell.angle_beta   90.00
_cell.angle_gamma   90.00
#
_symmetry.space_group_name_H-M   'P 1'
#
loop_
_entity.id
_entity.type
_entity.pdbx_description
1 polymer ?
#
loop_
_entity_poly.entity_id
_entity_poly.type
_entity_poly.pdbx_seq_one_letter_code
_entity_poly.pdbx_strand_id
1 'polypeptide(L)' 'MGIEKMHPPKYWRDRAEEFRAKADNCEHKRVKEPLRKIAKTYDDIARRSELIRTVQDAAE' A
#
# COMPACT_ATOMS: atom_id res chain seq x y z
N MET A 1 -13.74 20.79 -3.90
CA MET A 1 -12.80 19.93 -3.16
C MET A 1 -12.73 18.62 -3.91
N GLY A 2 -11.60 18.32 -4.53
CA GLY A 2 -11.45 17.12 -5.33
C GLY A 2 -11.67 15.92 -4.43
N ILE A 3 -12.58 15.04 -4.83
CA ILE A 3 -12.66 13.69 -4.27
C ILE A 3 -11.32 13.07 -4.68
N GLU A 4 -10.32 13.19 -3.81
CA GLU A 4 -9.02 12.55 -3.98
C GLU A 4 -9.35 11.09 -4.21
N LYS A 5 -9.24 10.66 -5.47
CA LYS A 5 -9.66 9.33 -5.90
C LYS A 5 -8.97 8.36 -4.95
N MET A 6 -9.73 7.78 -4.01
CA MET A 6 -9.22 6.73 -3.15
C MET A 6 -8.66 5.68 -4.10
N HIS A 7 -7.33 5.60 -4.16
CA HIS A 7 -6.71 4.69 -5.10
C HIS A 7 -7.24 3.29 -4.78
N PRO A 8 -7.61 2.50 -5.80
CA PRO A 8 -8.14 1.17 -5.58
C PRO A 8 -7.11 0.37 -4.78
N PRO A 9 -7.54 -0.56 -3.91
CA PRO A 9 -6.64 -1.33 -3.06
C PRO A 9 -5.53 -2.05 -3.84
N LYS A 10 -5.81 -2.40 -5.09
CA LYS A 10 -4.81 -2.92 -6.04
C LYS A 10 -3.61 -1.98 -6.23
N TYR A 11 -3.83 -0.68 -6.41
CA TYR A 11 -2.75 0.31 -6.56
C TYR A 11 -1.79 0.31 -5.36
N TRP A 12 -2.33 0.22 -4.14
CA TRP A 12 -1.53 0.17 -2.93
C TRP A 12 -0.75 -1.13 -2.79
N ARG A 13 -1.32 -2.26 -3.22
CA ARG A 13 -0.60 -3.56 -3.28
C ARG A 13 0.53 -3.55 -4.29
N ASP A 14 0.30 -3.04 -5.50
CA ASP A 14 1.34 -2.89 -6.52
C ASP A 14 2.51 -2.02 -6.00
N ARG A 15 2.21 -0.93 -5.29
CA ARG A 15 3.23 -0.11 -4.62
C ARG A 15 3.98 -0.90 -3.54
N ALA A 16 3.27 -1.61 -2.67
CA ALA A 16 3.91 -2.44 -1.64
C ALA A 16 4.90 -3.46 -2.24
N GLU A 17 4.53 -4.10 -3.35
CA GLU A 17 5.37 -5.05 -4.08
C GLU A 17 6.62 -4.38 -4.68
N GLU A 18 6.48 -3.20 -5.30
CA GLU A 18 7.60 -2.43 -5.84
C GLU A 18 8.63 -2.09 -4.74
N PHE A 19 8.16 -1.66 -3.57
CA PHE A 19 9.03 -1.35 -2.43
C PHE A 19 9.67 -2.61 -1.81
N ARG A 20 9.01 -3.77 -1.84
CA ARG A 20 9.62 -5.05 -1.45
C ARG A 20 10.70 -5.46 -2.42
N ALA A 21 10.47 -5.37 -3.73
CA ALA A 21 11.47 -5.68 -4.75
C ALA A 21 12.68 -4.74 -4.65
N LYS A 22 12.46 -3.45 -4.37
CA LYS A 22 13.53 -2.48 -4.09
C LYS A 22 14.30 -2.83 -2.81
N ALA A 23 13.60 -3.26 -1.75
CA ALA A 23 14.24 -3.69 -0.51
C ALA A 23 15.06 -4.97 -0.70
N ASP A 24 14.59 -5.88 -1.54
CA ASP A 24 15.27 -7.15 -1.81
C ASP A 24 16.58 -6.93 -2.56
N ASN A 25 16.52 -6.13 -3.64
CA ASN A 25 17.67 -5.72 -4.44
C ASN A 25 18.64 -4.75 -3.72
N CYS A 26 18.28 -4.21 -2.56
CA CYS A 26 19.14 -3.28 -1.84
C CYS A 26 20.21 -4.02 -1.02
N GLU A 27 21.48 -3.82 -1.36
CA GLU A 27 22.64 -4.35 -0.62
C GLU A 27 22.88 -3.60 0.70
N HIS A 28 22.41 -2.34 0.80
CA HIS A 28 22.54 -1.54 2.00
C HIS A 28 21.48 -1.92 3.04
N LYS A 29 21.88 -2.73 4.04
CA LYS A 29 21.02 -3.15 5.16
C LYS A 29 20.29 -1.99 5.85
N ARG A 30 20.94 -0.81 5.96
CA ARG A 30 20.34 0.40 6.56
C ARG A 30 19.13 0.95 5.80
N VAL A 31 19.04 0.69 4.49
CA VAL A 31 17.94 1.16 3.62
C VAL A 31 16.89 0.05 3.42
N LYS A 32 17.29 -1.22 3.58
CA LYS A 32 16.41 -2.38 3.48
C LYS A 32 15.28 -2.39 4.51
N GLU A 33 15.59 -2.06 5.77
CA GLU A 33 14.59 -1.95 6.84
C GLU A 33 13.52 -0.88 6.59
N PRO A 34 13.86 0.39 6.29
CA PRO A 34 12.85 1.41 6.01
C PRO A 34 12.03 1.09 4.76
N LEU A 35 12.62 0.51 3.70
CA LEU A 35 11.86 0.10 2.51
C LEU A 35 10.84 -1.00 2.83
N ARG A 36 11.20 -1.99 3.66
CA ARG A 36 10.25 -3.00 4.14
C ARG A 36 9.14 -2.40 4.99
N LYS A 37 9.46 -1.41 5.83
CA LYS A 37 8.47 -0.70 6.64
C LYS A 37 7.48 0.07 5.76
N ILE A 38 7.97 0.75 4.72
CA ILE A 38 7.14 1.45 3.73
C ILE A 38 6.22 0.48 3.00
N ALA A 39 6.74 -0.67 2.53
CA ALA A 39 5.92 -1.69 1.89
C ALA A 39 4.79 -2.17 2.81
N LYS A 40 5.09 -2.45 4.09
CA LYS A 40 4.07 -2.83 5.08
C LYS A 40 3.02 -1.74 5.29
N THR A 41 3.42 -0.46 5.30
CA THR A 41 2.46 0.66 5.38
C THR A 41 1.52 0.69 4.18
N TYR A 42 2.01 0.43 2.96
CA TYR A 42 1.17 0.34 1.78
C TYR A 42 0.21 -0.84 1.82
N ASP A 43 0.60 -2.01 2.35
CA ASP A 43 -0.34 -3.12 2.58
C ASP A 43 -1.44 -2.77 3.58
N ASP A 44 -1.10 -2.06 4.65
CA ASP A 44 -2.07 -1.60 5.66
C ASP A 44 -3.07 -0.63 5.04
N ILE A 45 -2.60 0.29 4.19
CA ILE A 45 -3.47 1.20 3.42
C ILE A 45 -4.34 0.40 2.45
N ALA A 46 -3.79 -0.58 1.72
CA ALA A 46 -4.56 -1.43 0.82
C ALA A 46 -5.70 -2.13 1.57
N ARG A 47 -5.40 -2.72 2.73
CA ARG A 47 -6.38 -3.40 3.58
C ARG A 47 -7.47 -2.45 4.06
N ARG A 48 -7.10 -1.24 4.49
CA ARG A 48 -8.06 -0.21 4.90
C ARG A 48 -8.92 0.27 3.74
N SER A 49 -8.35 0.44 2.56
CA SER A 49 -9.09 0.78 1.34
C SER A 49 -10.06 -0.32 0.92
N GLU A 50 -9.72 -1.61 1.12
CA GLU A 50 -10.67 -2.71 0.91
C GLU A 50 -11.84 -2.63 1.89
N LEU A 51 -11.57 -2.42 3.18
CA LEU A 51 -12.61 -2.31 4.21
C LEU A 51 -13.54 -1.12 3.95
N ILE A 52 -13.00 0.04 3.59
CA ILE A 52 -13.79 1.23 3.25
C ILE A 52 -14.68 0.96 2.03
N ARG A 53 -14.15 0.29 0.99
CA ARG A 53 -14.93 -0.09 -0.18
C ARG A 53 -16.06 -1.05 0.19
N THR A 54 -15.79 -2.06 1.02
CA THR A 54 -16.82 -3.02 1.47
C THR A 54 -17.93 -2.33 2.27
N VAL A 55 -17.59 -1.32 3.08
CA VAL A 55 -18.59 -0.54 3.83
C VAL A 55 -19.41 0.38 2.92
N GLN A 56 -18.80 0.96 1.87
CA GLN A 56 -19.52 1.77 0.87
C GLN A 56 -20.47 0.92 0.02
N ASP A 57 -20.05 -0.27 -0.40
CA ASP A 57 -20.87 -1.21 -1.18
C ASP A 57 -22.06 -1.77 -0.37
N ALA A 58 -21.88 -1.93 0.94
CA ALA A 58 -22.94 -2.38 1.85
C ALA A 58 -23.93 -1.27 2.28
N ALA A 59 -23.68 -0.02 1.90
CA ALA A 59 -24.51 1.14 2.23
C ALA A 59 -25.27 1.72 1.02
N GLU A 60 -25.15 1.09 -0.16
CA GLU A 60 -25.90 1.40 -1.39
C GLU A 60 -27.14 0.50 -1.55
#